data_AF-A0A2X6QD17-F1
#
_entry.id   AF-A0A2X6QD17-F1
#
_cell.length_a   1.000
_cell.length_b   1.000
_cell.length_c   1.000
_cell.angle_alpha   90.00
_cell.angle_beta   90.00
_cell.angle_gamma   90.00
#
_symmetry.space_group_name_H-M   'P 1'
#
loop_
_entity.id
_entity.type
_entity.pdbx_description
1 polymer ?
#
loop_
_entity_poly.entity_id
_entity_poly.type
_entity_poly.pdbx_seq_one_letter_code
_entity_poly.pdbx_strand_id
1 'polypeptide(L)'
;MDKLKGKSLSLPEVTKESIPERLRELIGKRSVRAAAKDWGLSFSTLNNYLTRGTEPSLSVARQIAAIEGVTIEWICGSHDDSYENHPISTNTHNENTKLIMNIINALDAKDIERLSKTLALNGAKYLTQMLEPENQGLLRLEGRKRVAALLLDDLPDERIREILEEIESSKLSSSVKSRAG
;
A
#
# COMPACT_ATOMS: atom_id res chain seq x y z
N MET A 1 43.21 35.13 16.05
CA MET A 1 42.04 35.86 16.59
C MET A 1 41.23 36.34 15.40
N ASP A 2 40.39 35.47 14.87
CA ASP A 2 38.96 35.38 15.24
C ASP A 2 38.16 36.58 14.75
N LYS A 3 37.38 36.38 13.68
CA LYS A 3 35.93 36.19 13.80
C LYS A 3 35.32 35.96 12.41
N LEU A 4 34.99 34.70 12.15
CA LEU A 4 33.97 34.29 11.20
C LEU A 4 32.63 34.85 11.68
N LYS A 5 32.05 35.82 10.97
CA LYS A 5 30.70 36.33 11.23
C LYS A 5 29.78 35.97 10.07
N GLY A 6 29.04 34.89 10.28
CA GLY A 6 27.70 34.62 9.76
C GLY A 6 27.46 34.88 8.28
N LYS A 7 27.87 33.94 7.42
CA LYS A 7 27.20 33.77 6.13
C LYS A 7 25.87 33.11 6.42
N SER A 8 24.80 33.90 6.44
CA SER A 8 23.43 33.40 6.47
C SER A 8 23.24 32.48 5.28
N LEU A 9 23.20 31.18 5.56
CA LEU A 9 22.77 30.15 4.62
C LEU A 9 21.27 30.36 4.41
N SER A 10 20.92 31.18 3.43
CA SER A 10 19.58 31.20 2.86
C SER A 10 19.36 29.82 2.24
N LEU A 11 18.54 29.00 2.90
CA LEU A 11 17.92 27.82 2.29
C LEU A 11 17.28 28.26 0.96
N PRO A 12 17.34 27.45 -0.11
CA PRO A 12 16.58 27.77 -1.30
C PRO A 12 15.11 27.86 -0.87
N GLU A 13 14.55 29.05 -1.03
CA GLU A 13 13.13 29.29 -0.89
C GLU A 13 12.48 28.41 -1.96
N VAL A 14 11.98 27.23 -1.57
CA VAL A 14 11.11 26.42 -2.42
C VAL A 14 9.85 27.26 -2.56
N THR A 15 9.88 28.16 -3.54
CA THR A 15 8.74 28.98 -3.90
C THR A 15 7.65 28.01 -4.30
N LYS A 16 6.62 27.88 -3.46
CA LYS A 16 5.38 27.18 -3.81
C LYS A 16 4.91 27.73 -5.14
N GLU A 17 5.09 26.97 -6.21
CA GLU A 17 4.58 27.35 -7.53
C GLU A 17 3.07 27.59 -7.41
N SER A 18 2.65 28.75 -7.88
CA SER A 18 1.26 29.16 -7.79
C SER A 18 0.43 28.47 -8.90
N ILE A 19 -0.84 28.16 -8.62
CA ILE A 19 -1.77 27.60 -9.62
C ILE A 19 -1.72 28.33 -10.98
N PRO A 20 -1.65 29.68 -11.04
CA PRO A 20 -1.50 30.41 -12.31
C PRO A 20 -0.24 30.03 -13.11
N GLU A 21 0.88 29.71 -12.46
CA GLU A 21 2.12 29.32 -13.14
C GLU A 21 2.00 27.95 -13.77
N ARG A 22 1.44 26.97 -13.04
CA ARG A 22 1.18 25.62 -13.57
C ARG A 22 0.17 25.61 -14.70
N LEU A 23 -0.85 26.48 -14.63
CA LEU A 23 -1.76 26.68 -15.75
C LEU A 23 -1.05 27.29 -16.97
N ARG A 24 -0.09 28.21 -16.79
CA ARG A 24 0.72 28.73 -17.91
C ARG A 24 1.61 27.65 -18.52
N GLU A 25 2.14 26.75 -17.69
CA GLU A 25 2.94 25.62 -18.14
C GLU A 25 2.12 24.66 -19.01
N LEU A 26 0.91 24.29 -18.57
CA LEU A 26 -0.02 23.48 -19.38
C LEU A 26 -0.45 24.20 -20.66
N ILE A 27 -0.55 25.54 -20.64
CA ILE A 27 -0.81 26.32 -21.85
C ILE A 27 0.38 26.19 -22.81
N GLY A 28 1.62 26.19 -22.33
CA GLY A 28 2.80 25.94 -23.15
C GLY A 28 2.85 26.82 -24.41
N LYS A 29 2.76 26.19 -25.59
CA LYS A 29 2.87 26.87 -26.89
C LYS A 29 1.54 27.37 -27.47
N ARG A 30 0.39 26.97 -26.92
CA ARG A 30 -0.92 27.41 -27.44
C ARG A 30 -1.28 28.79 -26.91
N SER A 31 -2.12 29.50 -27.65
CA SER A 31 -2.70 30.74 -27.15
C SER A 31 -3.68 30.44 -26.01
N VAL A 32 -3.85 31.40 -25.08
CA VAL A 32 -4.85 31.29 -23.99
C VAL A 32 -6.25 31.04 -24.54
N ARG A 33 -6.59 31.58 -25.72
CA ARG A 33 -7.88 31.32 -26.38
C ARG A 33 -8.03 29.89 -26.86
N ALA A 34 -6.97 29.32 -27.42
CA ALA A 34 -6.96 27.91 -27.84
C ALA A 34 -7.07 26.99 -26.61
N ALA A 35 -6.29 27.25 -25.56
CA ALA A 35 -6.37 26.50 -24.30
C ALA A 35 -7.76 26.54 -23.66
N ALA A 36 -8.38 27.73 -23.62
CA ALA A 36 -9.75 27.87 -23.10
C ALA A 36 -10.75 27.01 -23.90
N LYS A 37 -10.63 26.99 -25.23
CA LYS A 37 -11.47 26.17 -26.10
C LYS A 37 -11.25 24.68 -25.84
N ASP A 38 -10.01 24.23 -25.79
CA ASP A 38 -9.65 22.82 -25.55
C ASP A 38 -10.16 22.35 -24.18
N TRP A 39 -10.04 23.20 -23.17
CA TRP A 39 -10.52 22.94 -21.81
C TRP A 39 -12.01 23.14 -21.62
N GLY A 40 -12.77 23.54 -22.64
CA GLY A 40 -14.20 23.82 -22.52
C GLY A 40 -14.54 24.99 -21.58
N LEU A 41 -13.63 25.95 -21.43
CA LEU A 41 -13.78 27.15 -20.60
C LEU A 41 -13.97 28.41 -21.45
N SER A 42 -14.59 29.45 -20.88
CA SER A 42 -14.58 30.76 -21.51
C SER A 42 -13.19 31.40 -21.42
N PHE A 43 -12.82 32.20 -22.42
CA PHE A 43 -11.56 32.96 -22.38
C PHE A 43 -11.46 33.83 -21.12
N SER A 44 -12.56 34.45 -20.69
CA SER A 44 -12.58 35.27 -19.47
C SER A 44 -12.34 34.44 -18.22
N THR A 45 -12.87 33.22 -18.16
CA THR A 45 -12.71 32.30 -17.02
C THR A 45 -11.24 31.91 -16.88
N LEU A 46 -10.63 31.45 -17.96
CA LEU A 46 -9.21 31.10 -17.95
C LEU A 46 -8.33 32.32 -17.66
N ASN A 47 -8.62 33.47 -18.26
CA ASN A 47 -7.86 34.68 -18.00
C ASN A 47 -7.95 35.13 -16.53
N ASN A 48 -9.11 34.96 -15.87
CA ASN A 48 -9.25 35.25 -14.44
C ASN A 48 -8.34 34.36 -13.59
N TYR A 49 -8.22 33.07 -13.93
CA TYR A 49 -7.29 32.17 -13.23
C TYR A 49 -5.84 32.60 -13.41
N LEU A 50 -5.47 33.05 -14.61
CA LEU A 50 -4.09 33.45 -14.92
C LEU A 50 -3.69 34.83 -14.38
N THR A 51 -4.61 35.80 -14.29
CA THR A 51 -4.27 37.20 -13.95
C THR A 51 -4.77 37.63 -12.58
N ARG A 52 -5.92 37.15 -12.13
CA ARG A 52 -6.54 37.55 -10.85
C ARG A 52 -6.22 36.58 -9.71
N GLY A 53 -5.62 35.43 -10.02
CA GLY A 53 -5.32 34.38 -9.04
C GLY A 53 -6.59 33.73 -8.46
N THR A 54 -7.73 33.83 -9.16
CA THR A 54 -8.94 33.10 -8.77
C THR A 54 -8.69 31.62 -8.95
N GLU A 55 -9.00 30.81 -7.95
CA GLU A 55 -8.77 29.37 -8.02
C GLU A 55 -9.86 28.67 -8.85
N PRO A 56 -9.50 27.70 -9.72
CA PRO A 56 -10.48 26.87 -10.39
C PRO A 56 -11.22 26.01 -9.37
N SER A 57 -12.53 25.82 -9.58
CA SER A 57 -13.27 24.81 -8.79
C SER A 57 -12.69 23.42 -9.01
N LEU A 58 -12.89 22.50 -8.06
CA LEU A 58 -12.45 21.10 -8.18
C LEU A 58 -12.92 20.44 -9.48
N SER A 59 -14.14 20.75 -9.93
CA SER A 59 -14.67 20.21 -11.20
C SER A 59 -13.88 20.70 -12.41
N VAL A 60 -13.47 21.97 -12.41
CA VAL A 60 -12.68 22.56 -13.50
C VAL A 60 -11.24 22.05 -13.46
N ALA A 61 -10.63 21.97 -12.27
CA ALA A 61 -9.30 21.39 -12.11
C ALA A 61 -9.27 19.92 -12.61
N ARG A 62 -10.27 19.11 -12.25
CA ARG A 62 -10.41 17.73 -12.73
C ARG A 62 -10.56 17.65 -14.25
N GLN A 63 -11.30 18.58 -14.86
CA GLN A 63 -11.48 18.61 -16.31
C GLN A 63 -10.17 18.93 -17.03
N ILE A 64 -9.44 19.95 -16.57
CA ILE A 64 -8.13 20.32 -17.13
C ILE A 64 -7.15 19.15 -16.95
N ALA A 65 -7.11 18.55 -15.76
CA ALA A 65 -6.30 17.38 -15.43
C ALA A 65 -6.54 16.20 -16.39
N ALA A 66 -7.81 15.86 -16.65
CA ALA A 66 -8.16 14.77 -17.55
C ALA A 66 -7.77 15.04 -19.02
N ILE A 67 -7.83 16.30 -19.47
CA ILE A 67 -7.50 16.68 -20.84
C ILE A 67 -5.98 16.72 -21.05
N GLU A 68 -5.24 17.24 -20.07
CA GLU A 68 -3.78 17.40 -20.15
C GLU A 68 -3.00 16.19 -19.63
N GLY A 69 -3.67 15.20 -19.05
CA GLY A 69 -3.05 14.00 -18.50
C GLY A 69 -2.24 14.24 -17.22
N VAL A 70 -2.60 15.25 -16.43
CA VAL A 70 -1.95 15.59 -15.15
C VAL A 70 -2.88 15.31 -13.97
N THR A 71 -2.35 15.30 -12.75
CA THR A 71 -3.15 15.15 -11.53
C THR A 71 -3.72 16.50 -11.05
N ILE A 72 -4.78 16.46 -10.24
CA ILE A 72 -5.37 17.68 -9.67
C ILE A 72 -4.38 18.31 -8.68
N GLU A 73 -3.67 17.47 -7.94
CA GLU A 73 -2.61 17.80 -7.00
C GLU A 73 -1.46 18.53 -7.72
N TRP A 74 -1.11 18.09 -8.93
CA TRP A 74 -0.18 18.82 -9.77
C TRP A 74 -0.74 20.18 -10.16
N ILE A 75 -2.02 20.38 -10.46
CA ILE A 75 -2.52 21.74 -10.75
C ILE A 75 -2.48 22.65 -9.51
N CYS A 76 -2.74 22.10 -8.32
CA CYS A 76 -2.94 22.85 -7.07
C CYS A 76 -1.67 23.35 -6.38
N GLY A 77 -0.48 23.18 -6.96
CA GLY A 77 0.76 23.64 -6.32
C GLY A 77 1.21 22.78 -5.13
N SER A 78 0.50 21.70 -4.80
CA SER A 78 1.03 20.66 -3.91
C SER A 78 2.09 19.91 -4.69
N HIS A 79 3.32 20.41 -4.62
CA HIS A 79 4.50 19.64 -4.96
C HIS A 79 4.60 18.55 -3.89
N ASP A 80 3.94 17.43 -4.16
CA ASP A 80 4.49 16.18 -3.71
C ASP A 80 5.31 15.71 -4.92
N ASP A 81 6.62 15.72 -4.79
CA ASP A 81 7.59 15.09 -5.71
C ASP A 81 7.37 13.56 -5.82
N SER A 82 6.16 13.07 -5.49
CA SER A 82 5.77 11.68 -5.38
C SER A 82 4.87 11.20 -6.53
N TYR A 83 4.60 12.05 -7.53
CA TYR A 83 3.89 11.64 -8.75
C TYR A 83 4.76 11.61 -10.02
N GLU A 84 6.09 11.76 -9.89
CA GLU A 84 6.93 10.93 -10.74
C GLU A 84 6.65 9.47 -10.38
N ASN A 85 6.55 8.59 -11.37
CA ASN A 85 6.72 7.17 -11.17
C ASN A 85 8.14 6.93 -10.62
N HIS A 86 8.33 7.19 -9.33
CA HIS A 86 9.50 6.76 -8.61
C HIS A 86 9.08 6.00 -7.37
N PRO A 87 9.71 4.84 -7.17
CA PRO A 87 9.36 3.94 -6.10
C PRO A 87 9.71 4.67 -4.83
N ILE A 88 8.68 5.09 -4.10
CA ILE A 88 8.77 5.29 -2.66
C ILE A 88 9.59 4.09 -2.15
N SER A 89 10.53 4.29 -1.22
CA SER A 89 11.26 3.21 -0.52
C SER A 89 10.36 2.16 0.18
N THR A 90 9.06 2.14 -0.13
CA THR A 90 8.07 1.07 0.01
C THR A 90 7.99 0.14 -1.20
N ASN A 91 8.91 0.18 -2.18
CA ASN A 91 8.79 -0.60 -3.43
C ASN A 91 8.44 -2.07 -3.12
N THR A 92 9.12 -2.69 -2.16
CA THR A 92 8.80 -4.05 -1.71
C THR A 92 7.38 -4.19 -1.11
N HIS A 93 6.92 -3.24 -0.30
CA HIS A 93 5.58 -3.33 0.30
C HIS A 93 4.47 -3.13 -0.74
N ASN A 94 4.68 -2.22 -1.70
CA ASN A 94 3.75 -1.99 -2.81
C ASN A 94 3.76 -3.18 -3.78
N GLU A 95 4.92 -3.72 -4.14
CA GLU A 95 5.03 -4.92 -4.97
C GLU A 95 4.44 -6.16 -4.27
N ASN A 96 4.66 -6.33 -2.97
CA ASN A 96 4.04 -7.41 -2.20
C ASN A 96 2.52 -7.24 -2.13
N THR A 97 2.03 -6.01 -2.00
CA THR A 97 0.58 -5.73 -2.00
C THR A 97 -0.02 -6.04 -3.36
N LYS A 98 0.64 -5.65 -4.46
CA LYS A 98 0.23 -6.00 -5.83
C LYS A 98 0.21 -7.51 -6.02
N LEU A 99 1.22 -8.22 -5.54
CA LEU A 99 1.27 -9.69 -5.61
C LEU A 99 0.11 -10.32 -4.84
N ILE A 100 -0.19 -9.85 -3.63
CA ILE A 100 -1.32 -10.32 -2.83
C ILE A 100 -2.64 -10.08 -3.57
N MET A 101 -2.83 -8.88 -4.15
CA MET A 101 -4.02 -8.57 -4.93
C MET A 101 -4.15 -9.46 -6.17
N ASN A 102 -3.04 -9.76 -6.86
CA ASN A 102 -3.05 -10.67 -8.00
C ASN A 102 -3.46 -12.10 -7.59
N ILE A 103 -3.01 -12.58 -6.43
CA ILE A 103 -3.41 -13.88 -5.88
C ILE A 103 -4.91 -13.89 -5.54
N ILE A 104 -5.41 -12.82 -4.90
CA ILE A 104 -6.84 -12.69 -4.56
C ILE A 104 -7.69 -12.68 -5.83
N ASN A 105 -7.26 -11.97 -6.88
CA ASN A 105 -7.99 -11.90 -8.15
C ASN A 105 -7.97 -13.22 -8.94
N ALA A 106 -7.03 -14.13 -8.65
CA ALA A 106 -6.97 -15.45 -9.25
C ALA A 106 -7.95 -16.45 -8.60
N LEU A 107 -8.52 -16.12 -7.45
CA LEU A 107 -9.55 -16.93 -6.80
C LEU A 107 -10.88 -16.84 -7.56
N ASP A 108 -11.69 -17.89 -7.47
CA ASP A 108 -13.03 -17.86 -8.03
C ASP A 108 -13.98 -16.99 -7.18
N ALA A 109 -15.14 -16.63 -7.76
CA ALA A 109 -16.10 -15.76 -7.08
C ALA A 109 -16.60 -16.31 -5.75
N LYS A 110 -16.69 -17.64 -5.60
CA LYS A 110 -17.17 -18.31 -4.40
C LYS A 110 -16.13 -18.24 -3.28
N ASP A 111 -14.86 -18.42 -3.63
CA ASP A 111 -13.74 -18.34 -2.70
C ASP A 111 -13.47 -16.89 -2.28
N ILE A 112 -13.62 -15.92 -3.18
CA ILE A 112 -13.58 -14.48 -2.83
C ILE A 112 -14.70 -14.13 -1.86
N GLU A 113 -15.92 -14.62 -2.09
CA GLU A 113 -17.05 -14.37 -1.18
C GLU A 113 -16.77 -14.95 0.21
N ARG A 114 -16.25 -16.19 0.30
CA ARG A 114 -15.85 -16.83 1.56
C ARG A 114 -14.72 -16.09 2.26
N LEU A 115 -13.72 -15.65 1.50
CA LEU A 115 -12.59 -14.87 2.02
C LEU A 115 -13.08 -13.55 2.59
N SER A 116 -13.94 -12.83 1.86
CA SER A 116 -14.49 -11.54 2.31
C SER A 116 -15.29 -11.68 3.60
N LYS A 117 -16.15 -12.70 3.72
CA LYS A 117 -16.91 -12.99 4.94
C LYS A 117 -16.01 -13.28 6.14
N THR A 118 -14.94 -14.05 5.92
CA THR A 118 -13.96 -14.36 6.97
C THR A 118 -13.18 -13.11 7.41
N LEU A 119 -12.79 -12.25 6.47
CA LEU A 119 -11.99 -11.06 6.77
C LEU A 119 -12.81 -9.87 7.29
N ALA A 120 -14.13 -9.81 7.03
CA ALA A 120 -14.98 -8.66 7.36
C ALA A 120 -15.03 -8.30 8.86
N LEU A 121 -14.91 -9.29 9.75
CA LEU A 121 -15.03 -9.07 11.19
C LEU A 121 -13.67 -8.83 11.87
N ASN A 122 -12.66 -9.60 11.51
CA ASN A 122 -11.35 -9.61 12.19
C ASN A 122 -10.20 -9.89 11.21
N GLY A 123 -10.27 -9.36 9.99
CA GLY A 123 -9.32 -9.69 8.93
C GLY A 123 -7.85 -9.48 9.30
N ALA A 124 -7.51 -8.36 9.94
CA ALA A 124 -6.13 -8.11 10.40
C ALA A 124 -5.63 -9.17 11.40
N LYS A 125 -6.50 -9.59 12.34
CA LYS A 125 -6.19 -10.63 13.32
C LYS A 125 -5.97 -11.98 12.64
N TYR A 126 -6.87 -12.38 11.73
CA TYR A 126 -6.73 -13.66 11.03
C TYR A 126 -5.50 -13.72 10.14
N LEU A 127 -5.20 -12.63 9.42
CA LEU A 127 -4.00 -12.56 8.59
C LEU A 127 -2.73 -12.62 9.45
N THR A 128 -2.74 -12.00 10.63
CA THR A 128 -1.59 -12.07 11.57
C THR A 128 -1.43 -13.49 12.13
N GLN A 129 -2.52 -14.11 12.57
CA GLN A 129 -2.51 -15.51 13.03
C GLN A 129 -2.04 -16.46 11.93
N MET A 130 -2.46 -16.25 10.68
CA MET A 130 -2.00 -17.05 9.56
C MET A 130 -0.47 -16.98 9.43
N LEU A 131 0.18 -15.86 9.74
CA LEU A 131 1.64 -15.73 9.64
C LEU A 131 2.40 -16.42 10.79
N GLU A 132 1.72 -16.89 11.84
CA GLU A 132 2.36 -17.58 12.96
C GLU A 132 2.97 -18.93 12.52
N PRO A 133 4.21 -19.25 12.92
CA PRO A 133 4.90 -20.47 12.50
C PRO A 133 4.15 -21.76 12.85
N GLU A 134 3.47 -21.81 14.00
CA GLU A 134 2.67 -22.98 14.40
C GLU A 134 1.50 -23.19 13.45
N ASN A 135 0.77 -22.14 13.11
CA ASN A 135 -0.37 -22.19 12.21
C ASN A 135 0.06 -22.57 10.79
N GLN A 136 1.18 -22.03 10.31
CA GLN A 136 1.80 -22.45 9.05
C GLN A 136 2.24 -23.93 9.10
N GLY A 137 2.72 -24.41 10.25
CA GLY A 137 3.01 -25.82 10.50
C GLY A 137 1.77 -26.71 10.38
N LEU A 138 0.66 -26.29 10.97
CA LEU A 138 -0.63 -26.99 10.90
C LEU A 138 -1.18 -27.03 9.47
N LEU A 139 -1.10 -25.92 8.72
CA LEU A 139 -1.55 -25.84 7.33
C LEU A 139 -0.78 -26.79 6.40
N ARG A 140 0.50 -27.05 6.70
CA ARG A 140 1.36 -27.99 5.96
C ARG A 140 1.14 -29.47 6.31
N LEU A 141 0.31 -29.78 7.31
CA LEU A 141 0.05 -31.18 7.66
C LEU A 141 -0.73 -31.87 6.54
N GLU A 142 -0.26 -33.06 6.17
CA GLU A 142 -0.87 -33.91 5.15
C GLU A 142 -1.11 -35.34 5.66
N GLY A 143 -2.02 -36.04 4.98
CA GLY A 143 -2.33 -37.45 5.23
C GLY A 143 -2.67 -37.74 6.70
N ARG A 144 -2.02 -38.77 7.26
CA ARG A 144 -2.27 -39.24 8.63
C ARG A 144 -2.01 -38.18 9.71
N LYS A 145 -1.05 -37.28 9.49
CA LYS A 145 -0.71 -36.23 10.45
C LYS A 145 -1.82 -35.17 10.52
N ARG A 146 -2.40 -34.80 9.39
CA ARG A 146 -3.54 -33.86 9.33
C ARG A 146 -4.77 -34.45 10.01
N VAL A 147 -5.08 -35.72 9.72
CA VAL A 147 -6.21 -36.42 10.34
C VAL A 147 -6.02 -36.52 11.85
N ALA A 148 -4.82 -36.90 12.32
CA ALA A 148 -4.51 -36.92 13.75
C ALA A 148 -4.70 -35.54 14.39
N ALA A 149 -4.20 -34.46 13.77
CA ALA A 149 -4.36 -33.12 14.29
C ALA A 149 -5.83 -32.68 14.43
N LEU A 150 -6.71 -33.08 13.51
CA LEU A 150 -8.14 -32.81 13.61
C LEU A 150 -8.81 -33.62 14.72
N LEU A 151 -8.40 -34.87 14.92
CA LEU A 151 -8.95 -35.72 15.99
C LEU A 151 -8.53 -35.26 17.39
N LEU A 152 -7.41 -34.55 17.51
CA LEU A 152 -6.97 -33.97 18.79
C LEU A 152 -7.93 -32.89 19.31
N ASP A 153 -8.68 -32.22 18.43
CA ASP A 153 -9.64 -31.17 18.84
C ASP A 153 -10.82 -31.74 19.66
N ASP A 154 -11.23 -32.97 19.34
CA ASP A 154 -12.34 -33.65 20.02
C ASP A 154 -11.91 -34.44 21.27
N LEU A 155 -10.60 -34.54 21.54
CA LEU A 155 -10.07 -35.31 22.66
C LEU A 155 -10.06 -34.47 23.95
N PRO A 156 -10.37 -35.07 25.10
CA PRO A 156 -10.26 -34.35 26.37
C PRO A 156 -8.79 -34.05 26.68
N ASP A 157 -8.53 -32.87 27.27
CA ASP A 157 -7.19 -32.37 27.60
C ASP A 157 -6.31 -33.38 28.34
N GLU A 158 -6.90 -34.18 29.23
CA GLU A 158 -6.17 -35.20 29.98
C GLU A 158 -5.55 -36.26 29.05
N ARG A 159 -6.31 -36.68 28.03
CA ARG A 159 -5.84 -37.65 27.04
C ARG A 159 -4.79 -37.04 26.11
N ILE A 160 -4.93 -35.75 25.79
CA ILE A 160 -3.92 -35.04 25.01
C ILE A 160 -2.61 -34.96 25.81
N ARG A 161 -2.67 -34.65 27.10
CA ARG A 161 -1.50 -34.60 27.98
C ARG A 161 -0.79 -35.95 28.06
N GLU A 162 -1.52 -37.03 28.29
CA GLU A 162 -0.97 -38.40 28.30
C GLU A 162 -0.23 -38.73 26.99
N ILE A 163 -0.83 -38.41 25.84
CA ILE A 163 -0.23 -38.64 24.52
C ILE A 163 1.07 -37.83 24.36
N LEU A 164 1.08 -36.56 24.79
CA LEU A 164 2.26 -35.71 24.69
C LEU A 164 3.39 -36.23 25.58
N GLU A 165 3.10 -36.62 26.81
CA GLU A 165 4.08 -37.20 27.75
C GLU A 165 4.69 -38.51 27.21
N GLU A 166 3.89 -39.37 26.58
CA GLU A 166 4.37 -40.60 25.94
C GLU A 166 5.32 -40.29 24.77
N ILE A 167 4.98 -39.31 23.93
CA ILE A 167 5.81 -38.89 22.81
C ILE A 167 7.12 -38.25 23.29
N GLU A 168 7.08 -37.43 24.33
CA GLU A 168 8.28 -36.79 24.90
C GLU A 168 9.23 -37.81 25.52
N SER A 169 8.71 -38.75 26.30
CA SER A 169 9.50 -39.82 26.92
C SER A 169 10.14 -40.75 25.87
N SER A 170 9.41 -41.08 24.78
CA SER A 170 9.94 -41.87 23.67
C SER A 170 11.05 -41.15 22.90
N LYS A 171 10.91 -39.84 22.66
CA LYS A 171 11.95 -39.00 22.05
C LYS A 171 13.20 -38.94 22.92
N LEU A 172 13.06 -38.75 24.23
CA LEU A 172 14.19 -38.76 25.17
C LEU A 172 14.94 -40.10 25.14
N SER A 173 14.21 -41.22 25.18
CA SER A 173 14.80 -42.57 25.14
C SER A 173 15.56 -42.84 23.84
N SER A 174 15.06 -42.37 22.70
CA SER A 174 15.73 -42.51 21.39
C SER A 174 16.99 -41.64 21.25
N SER A 175 16.95 -40.42 21.78
CA SER A 175 18.08 -39.48 21.76
C SER A 175 19.27 -39.99 22.60
N VAL A 176 19.00 -40.53 23.80
CA VAL A 176 20.04 -41.11 24.66
C VAL A 176 20.71 -42.32 24.01
N LYS A 177 19.96 -43.17 23.29
CA LYS A 177 20.53 -44.31 22.55
C LYS A 177 21.41 -43.90 21.36
N SER A 178 21.09 -42.78 20.69
CA SER A 178 21.89 -42.27 19.55
C SER A 178 23.22 -41.61 19.93
N ARG A 179 23.39 -41.18 21.18
CA ARG A 179 24.64 -40.55 21.70
C ARG A 179 25.60 -41.54 22.36
N ALA A 180 25.18 -42.78 22.57
CA ALA A 180 25.93 -43.82 23.27
C ALA A 180 26.52 -44.90 22.34
N GLY A 181 26.47 -44.71 21.02
CA GLY A 181 27.15 -45.52 20.00
C GLY A 181 28.06 -44.65 19.16
#